data_AF-A0A3A4WLR9-F1
#
_entry.id   AF-A0A3A4WLR9-F1
#
_cell.length_a   1.000
_cell.length_b   1.000
_cell.length_c   1.000
_cell.angle_alpha   90.00
_cell.angle_beta   90.00
_cell.angle_gamma   90.00
#
_symmetry.space_group_name_H-M   'P 1'
#
loop_
_entity.id
_entity.type
_entity.pdbx_description
1 polymer ?
#
loop_
_entity_poly.entity_id
_entity_poly.type
_entity_poly.pdbx_seq_one_letter_code
_entity_poly.pdbx_strand_id
1 'polypeptide(L)'
;MTGRRLIPVMLLLILGIPAVLAGCSRSAGTPVPEPQQMPEETRRVSVFFSTGRSLLEEYRLIDNKKDLYEGTLQELMSAAPESNPDVAVVQPETKFRSVSVKDGVLTVDWERDVLDFEAEPKEKVLALAAILRTFGEFKEIKKVRFTVEGKTKGRIGGKDVESFWGRVSLKGQPWPVMRPKEPSKKK
;
A
#
# COMPACT_ATOMS: atom_id res chain seq x y z
N MET A 1 53.38 -44.89 -1.65
CA MET A 1 54.01 -45.76 -2.66
C MET A 1 52.97 -46.12 -3.70
N THR A 2 53.38 -45.86 -4.93
CA THR A 2 52.70 -45.88 -6.23
C THR A 2 52.10 -47.24 -6.61
N GLY A 3 50.95 -47.22 -7.28
CA GLY A 3 50.33 -48.40 -7.90
C GLY A 3 49.50 -48.02 -9.13
N ARG A 4 50.19 -47.61 -10.21
CA ARG A 4 49.65 -47.35 -11.56
C ARG A 4 49.63 -48.68 -12.31
N ARG A 5 48.50 -49.10 -12.91
CA ARG A 5 48.49 -50.06 -14.02
C ARG A 5 47.42 -49.69 -15.06
N LEU A 6 47.90 -49.28 -16.23
CA LEU A 6 47.19 -49.14 -17.50
C LEU A 6 47.43 -50.42 -18.30
N ILE A 7 46.39 -51.03 -18.88
CA ILE A 7 46.47 -52.10 -19.90
C ILE A 7 45.30 -51.91 -20.91
N PRO A 8 45.49 -52.22 -22.21
CA PRO A 8 44.97 -51.41 -23.32
C PRO A 8 43.80 -52.03 -24.11
N VAL A 9 43.21 -51.17 -24.94
CA VAL A 9 42.61 -51.36 -26.30
C VAL A 9 42.28 -52.79 -26.73
N MET A 10 40.99 -53.05 -26.99
CA MET A 10 40.57 -54.06 -27.96
C MET A 10 39.46 -53.49 -28.85
N LEU A 11 39.79 -53.46 -30.14
CA LEU A 11 39.03 -53.01 -31.28
C LEU A 11 38.07 -54.14 -31.73
N LEU A 12 36.79 -53.85 -32.00
CA LEU A 12 35.97 -54.72 -32.85
C LEU A 12 34.83 -53.92 -33.52
N LEU A 13 35.02 -53.76 -34.84
CA LEU A 13 34.07 -53.33 -35.86
C LEU A 13 32.79 -54.18 -35.86
N ILE A 14 31.62 -53.55 -35.81
CA ILE A 14 30.43 -54.06 -36.51
C ILE A 14 29.70 -52.88 -37.17
N LEU A 15 29.62 -52.96 -38.50
CA LEU A 15 28.82 -52.13 -39.40
C LEU A 15 27.33 -52.20 -39.02
N GLY A 16 26.68 -51.03 -38.97
CA GLY A 16 25.24 -50.93 -38.90
C GLY A 16 24.78 -49.51 -39.19
N ILE A 17 24.61 -49.18 -40.47
CA ILE A 17 23.82 -48.00 -40.87
C ILE A 17 22.35 -48.40 -40.71
N PRO A 18 21.55 -47.65 -39.95
CA PRO A 18 20.40 -47.05 -40.61
C PRO A 18 20.05 -45.63 -40.15
N ALA A 19 19.51 -44.91 -41.14
CA ALA A 19 18.47 -43.91 -41.04
C ALA A 19 18.82 -42.58 -40.36
N VAL A 20 19.15 -41.61 -41.22
CA VAL A 20 18.91 -40.20 -40.98
C VAL A 20 17.42 -40.01 -40.65
N LEU A 21 17.12 -39.70 -39.39
CA LEU A 21 15.90 -38.99 -39.02
C LEU A 21 16.30 -37.55 -38.69
N ALA A 22 15.69 -36.63 -39.42
CA ALA A 22 15.82 -35.20 -39.26
C ALA A 22 15.66 -34.79 -37.78
N GLY A 23 16.76 -34.36 -37.17
CA GLY A 23 16.71 -33.69 -35.88
C GLY A 23 16.17 -32.28 -36.09
N CYS A 24 14.91 -32.05 -35.78
CA CYS A 24 14.40 -30.70 -35.58
C CYS A 24 15.17 -30.06 -34.42
N SER A 25 15.91 -28.98 -34.69
CA SER A 25 16.35 -28.04 -33.66
C SER A 25 15.12 -27.46 -32.98
N ARG A 26 14.68 -28.07 -31.88
CA ARG A 26 13.86 -27.38 -30.89
C ARG A 26 14.80 -26.49 -30.11
N SER A 27 14.77 -25.20 -30.45
CA SER A 27 15.26 -24.14 -29.59
C SER A 27 14.70 -24.40 -28.19
N ALA A 28 15.58 -24.76 -27.26
CA ALA A 28 15.25 -24.86 -25.86
C ALA A 28 14.94 -23.43 -25.40
N GLY A 29 13.65 -23.07 -25.45
CA GLY A 29 13.16 -21.87 -24.80
C GLY A 29 13.59 -21.95 -23.34
N THR A 30 14.27 -20.89 -22.88
CA THR A 30 14.49 -20.67 -21.46
C THR A 30 13.17 -20.87 -20.71
N PRO A 31 13.16 -21.56 -19.54
CA PRO A 31 11.96 -21.67 -18.74
C PRO A 31 11.47 -20.24 -18.44
N VAL A 32 10.24 -19.94 -18.83
CA VAL A 32 9.58 -18.71 -18.41
C VAL A 32 9.55 -18.75 -16.88
N PRO A 33 10.17 -17.78 -16.18
CA PRO A 33 10.12 -17.77 -14.72
C PRO A 33 8.65 -17.73 -14.30
N GLU A 34 8.28 -18.70 -13.47
CA GLU A 34 6.93 -18.84 -12.93
C GLU A 34 6.55 -17.53 -12.22
N PRO A 35 5.31 -17.01 -12.40
CA PRO A 35 4.91 -15.76 -11.78
C PRO A 35 5.18 -15.81 -10.28
N GLN A 36 5.94 -14.85 -9.76
CA GLN A 36 6.13 -14.70 -8.33
C GLN A 36 4.75 -14.60 -7.68
N GLN A 37 4.39 -15.61 -6.89
CA GLN A 37 3.11 -15.67 -6.19
C GLN A 37 2.94 -14.39 -5.38
N MET A 38 1.85 -13.65 -5.63
CA MET A 38 1.49 -12.50 -4.79
C MET A 38 1.46 -12.98 -3.33
N PRO A 39 2.00 -12.21 -2.36
CA PRO A 39 1.91 -12.59 -0.96
C PRO A 39 0.44 -12.87 -0.62
N GLU A 40 0.16 -14.06 -0.09
CA GLU A 40 -1.18 -14.69 -0.11
C GLU A 40 -2.30 -13.90 0.58
N GLU A 41 -2.02 -12.78 1.24
CA GLU A 41 -3.06 -11.92 1.81
C GLU A 41 -2.79 -10.43 1.58
N THR A 42 -2.54 -10.05 0.33
CA THR A 42 -2.48 -8.64 -0.08
C THR A 42 -3.80 -8.20 -0.70
N ARG A 43 -4.26 -6.99 -0.36
CA ARG A 43 -5.43 -6.35 -1.01
C ARG A 43 -4.98 -5.13 -1.79
N ARG A 44 -5.47 -5.03 -3.04
CA ARG A 44 -5.35 -3.80 -3.82
C ARG A 44 -6.31 -2.74 -3.27
N VAL A 45 -5.80 -1.59 -2.87
CA VAL A 45 -6.56 -0.46 -2.30
C VAL A 45 -6.23 0.82 -3.06
N SER A 46 -7.22 1.69 -3.26
CA SER A 46 -7.01 3.04 -3.77
C SER A 46 -6.56 3.99 -2.64
N VAL A 47 -5.32 4.49 -2.73
CA VAL A 47 -4.69 5.40 -1.76
C VAL A 47 -4.56 6.79 -2.38
N PHE A 48 -4.94 7.84 -1.64
CA PHE A 48 -4.99 9.21 -2.13
C PHE A 48 -3.95 10.07 -1.41
N PHE A 49 -2.84 10.41 -2.06
CA PHE A 49 -1.81 11.28 -1.47
C PHE A 49 -2.16 12.76 -1.69
N SER A 50 -2.07 13.56 -0.63
CA SER A 50 -2.28 15.02 -0.70
C SER A 50 -0.98 15.70 -1.08
N THR A 51 -0.98 16.50 -2.15
CA THR A 51 0.21 17.26 -2.59
C THR A 51 0.22 18.72 -2.11
N GLY A 52 -0.70 19.07 -1.20
CA GLY A 52 -1.03 20.45 -0.82
C GLY A 52 -1.81 21.24 -1.89
N ARG A 53 -1.80 20.78 -3.15
CA ARG A 53 -2.50 21.41 -4.29
C ARG A 53 -3.60 20.53 -4.88
N SER A 54 -3.42 19.21 -4.83
CA SER A 54 -4.33 18.22 -5.39
C SER A 54 -4.27 16.92 -4.58
N LEU A 55 -5.15 15.97 -4.93
CA LEU A 55 -5.06 14.58 -4.50
C LEU A 55 -4.57 13.72 -5.67
N LEU A 56 -3.61 12.86 -5.41
CA LEU A 56 -3.08 11.88 -6.35
C LEU A 56 -3.54 10.48 -5.92
N GLU A 57 -4.32 9.83 -6.77
CA GLU A 57 -4.84 8.49 -6.52
C GLU A 57 -3.88 7.44 -7.09
N GLU A 58 -3.49 6.47 -6.27
CA GLU A 58 -2.68 5.33 -6.70
C GLU A 58 -3.22 4.02 -6.11
N TYR A 59 -3.03 2.92 -6.84
CA TYR A 59 -3.37 1.61 -6.32
C TYR A 59 -2.18 1.00 -5.59
N ARG A 60 -2.38 0.62 -4.33
CA ARG A 60 -1.36 -0.01 -3.49
C ARG A 60 -1.76 -1.43 -3.12
N LEU A 61 -0.76 -2.30 -2.99
CA LEU A 61 -0.94 -3.63 -2.40
C LEU A 61 -0.68 -3.51 -0.89
N ILE A 62 -1.75 -3.62 -0.11
CA ILE A 62 -1.68 -3.56 1.35
C ILE A 62 -1.63 -4.99 1.89
N ASP A 63 -0.60 -5.32 2.66
CA ASP A 63 -0.55 -6.58 3.43
C ASP A 63 -1.64 -6.54 4.51
N ASN A 64 -2.56 -7.49 4.47
CA ASN A 64 -3.72 -7.52 5.36
C ASN A 64 -3.58 -8.52 6.52
N LYS A 65 -2.41 -9.17 6.69
CA LYS A 65 -2.17 -10.22 7.72
C LYS A 65 -2.45 -9.79 9.16
N LYS A 66 -2.36 -8.49 9.46
CA LYS A 66 -2.59 -7.94 10.80
C LYS A 66 -3.90 -7.16 10.87
N ASP A 67 -3.97 -6.05 10.15
CA ASP A 67 -5.17 -5.22 10.03
C ASP A 67 -5.08 -4.41 8.72
N LEU A 68 -6.08 -4.59 7.87
CA LEU A 68 -6.13 -3.94 6.56
C LEU A 68 -6.26 -2.40 6.66
N TYR A 69 -7.01 -1.90 7.64
CA TYR A 69 -7.26 -0.47 7.79
C TYR A 69 -6.05 0.24 8.38
N GLU A 70 -5.40 -0.37 9.36
CA GLU A 70 -4.13 0.09 9.91
C GLU A 70 -3.05 0.12 8.83
N GLY A 71 -2.89 -0.96 8.08
CA GLY A 71 -1.94 -1.03 6.96
C GLY A 71 -2.23 0.02 5.88
N THR A 72 -3.50 0.27 5.58
CA THR A 72 -3.90 1.31 4.62
C THR A 72 -3.58 2.72 5.13
N LEU A 73 -3.82 3.01 6.42
CA LEU A 73 -3.44 4.30 7.01
C LEU A 73 -1.92 4.47 7.03
N GLN A 74 -1.19 3.43 7.41
CA GLN A 74 0.26 3.43 7.44
C GLN A 74 0.85 3.73 6.07
N GLU A 75 0.34 3.09 5.02
CA GLU A 75 0.73 3.37 3.63
C GLU A 75 0.48 4.84 3.27
N LEU A 76 -0.73 5.35 3.54
CA LEU A 76 -1.09 6.75 3.25
C LEU A 76 -0.20 7.77 3.97
N MET A 77 0.22 7.47 5.21
CA MET A 77 0.97 8.40 6.06
C MET A 77 2.49 8.34 5.85
N SER A 78 3.04 7.26 5.31
CA SER A 78 4.49 7.05 5.26
C SER A 78 5.07 6.82 3.86
N ALA A 79 4.24 6.48 2.88
CA ALA A 79 4.71 6.27 1.52
C ALA A 79 4.76 7.58 0.71
N ALA A 80 5.70 7.64 -0.23
CA ALA A 80 5.66 8.61 -1.31
C ALA A 80 4.85 8.04 -2.49
N PRO A 81 4.24 8.90 -3.32
CA PRO A 81 3.68 8.47 -4.60
C PRO A 81 4.70 7.80 -5.50
N GLU A 82 4.38 6.64 -6.06
CA GLU A 82 5.27 5.91 -6.97
C GLU A 82 5.28 6.56 -8.36
N SER A 83 4.14 7.15 -8.77
CA SER A 83 4.05 7.82 -10.08
C SER A 83 4.80 9.14 -10.13
N ASN A 84 5.08 9.73 -8.97
CA ASN A 84 5.84 10.97 -8.86
C ASN A 84 6.57 11.05 -7.50
N PRO A 85 7.72 10.38 -7.34
CA PRO A 85 8.43 10.31 -6.06
C PRO A 85 8.95 11.66 -5.55
N ASP A 86 9.14 12.63 -6.44
CA ASP A 86 9.63 13.97 -6.10
C ASP A 86 8.51 14.92 -5.65
N VAL A 87 7.25 14.49 -5.69
CA VAL A 87 6.13 15.35 -5.26
C VAL A 87 6.10 15.46 -3.74
N ALA A 88 6.07 16.69 -3.23
CA ALA A 88 5.85 16.93 -1.82
C ALA A 88 4.47 16.40 -1.41
N VAL A 89 4.44 15.55 -0.39
CA VAL A 89 3.22 15.10 0.27
C VAL A 89 2.96 16.01 1.47
N VAL A 90 1.73 16.51 1.60
CA VAL A 90 1.30 17.36 2.72
C VAL A 90 0.29 16.58 3.56
N GLN A 91 0.82 15.88 4.55
CA GLN A 91 0.10 15.07 5.52
C GLN A 91 0.77 15.23 6.91
N PRO A 92 0.09 14.88 8.01
CA PRO A 92 0.74 14.86 9.32
C PRO A 92 1.88 13.85 9.36
N GLU A 93 3.08 14.31 9.68
CA GLU A 93 4.27 13.47 9.88
C GLU A 93 4.33 12.98 11.32
N THR A 94 3.41 12.08 11.70
CA THR A 94 3.29 11.59 13.07
C THR A 94 2.77 10.16 13.11
N LYS A 95 2.84 9.56 14.30
CA LYS A 95 2.32 8.23 14.56
C LYS A 95 0.87 8.29 15.00
N PHE A 96 0.14 7.21 14.73
CA PHE A 96 -1.15 6.93 15.35
C PHE A 96 -0.98 5.80 16.37
N ARG A 97 -1.79 5.85 17.43
CA ARG A 97 -1.85 4.87 18.51
C ARG A 97 -2.68 3.65 18.14
N SER A 98 -3.77 3.86 17.39
CA SER A 98 -4.65 2.77 16.95
C SER A 98 -5.54 3.18 15.78
N VAL A 99 -5.97 2.16 15.03
CA VAL A 99 -7.09 2.25 14.09
C VAL A 99 -8.13 1.23 14.52
N SER A 100 -9.41 1.62 14.58
CA SER A 100 -10.50 0.70 14.95
C SER A 100 -11.76 1.00 14.15
N VAL A 101 -12.57 -0.02 13.91
CA VAL A 101 -13.85 0.11 13.20
C VAL A 101 -14.98 -0.37 14.09
N LYS A 102 -15.98 0.49 14.30
CA LYS A 102 -17.20 0.14 15.02
C LYS A 102 -18.40 0.81 14.36
N ASP A 103 -19.44 0.01 14.06
CA ASP A 103 -20.70 0.48 13.47
C ASP A 103 -20.49 1.32 12.19
N GLY A 104 -19.53 0.92 11.35
CA GLY A 104 -19.17 1.63 10.11
C GLY A 104 -18.41 2.94 10.33
N VAL A 105 -17.94 3.23 11.55
CA VAL A 105 -17.09 4.38 11.87
C VAL A 105 -15.67 3.89 12.09
N LEU A 106 -14.75 4.31 11.21
CA LEU A 106 -13.32 4.14 11.42
C LEU A 106 -12.82 5.25 12.35
N THR A 107 -12.19 4.88 13.47
CA THR A 107 -11.59 5.81 14.41
C THR A 107 -10.08 5.67 14.34
N VAL A 108 -9.38 6.77 14.05
CA VAL A 108 -7.92 6.88 14.17
C VAL A 108 -7.62 7.64 15.45
N ASP A 109 -6.90 6.99 16.36
CA ASP A 109 -6.36 7.65 17.55
C ASP A 109 -4.93 8.08 17.27
N TRP A 110 -4.67 9.37 17.30
CA TRP A 110 -3.36 9.95 17.01
C TRP A 110 -2.52 10.10 18.27
N GLU A 111 -1.19 10.07 18.09
CA GLU A 111 -0.27 10.59 19.09
C GLU A 111 -0.41 12.11 19.21
N ARG A 112 -0.01 12.67 20.35
CA ARG A 112 -0.12 14.11 20.62
C ARG A 112 0.60 14.99 19.59
N ASP A 113 1.66 14.49 18.96
CA ASP A 113 2.50 15.26 18.04
C ASP A 113 1.73 15.63 16.76
N VAL A 114 0.59 14.98 16.48
CA VAL A 114 -0.33 15.42 15.40
C VAL A 114 -0.83 16.85 15.59
N LEU A 115 -0.86 17.35 16.83
CA LEU A 115 -1.24 18.73 17.15
C LEU A 115 -0.21 19.76 16.66
N ASP A 116 0.98 19.29 16.27
CA ASP A 116 2.07 20.09 15.72
C ASP A 116 2.05 20.09 14.17
N PHE A 117 1.05 19.48 13.53
CA PHE A 117 0.90 19.52 12.08
C PHE A 117 0.68 20.95 11.58
N GLU A 118 1.69 21.52 10.94
CA GLU A 118 1.69 22.84 10.32
C GLU A 118 1.57 22.73 8.79
N ALA A 119 0.54 23.39 8.25
CA ALA A 119 0.26 23.47 6.83
C ALA A 119 -0.77 24.60 6.61
N GLU A 120 -0.86 25.13 5.40
CA GLU A 120 -1.86 26.13 5.06
C GLU A 120 -3.28 25.56 5.22
N PRO A 121 -4.29 26.38 5.56
CA PRO A 121 -5.65 25.88 5.81
C PRO A 121 -6.23 25.07 4.64
N LYS A 122 -5.88 25.40 3.39
CA LYS A 122 -6.31 24.63 2.21
C LYS A 122 -5.62 23.27 2.11
N GLU A 123 -4.35 23.18 2.51
CA GLU A 123 -3.58 21.95 2.50
C GLU A 123 -4.11 20.98 3.56
N LYS A 124 -4.46 21.48 4.76
CA LYS A 124 -5.12 20.68 5.79
C LYS A 124 -6.46 20.10 5.35
N VAL A 125 -7.22 20.84 4.54
CA VAL A 125 -8.46 20.33 3.93
C VAL A 125 -8.17 19.18 2.97
N LEU A 126 -7.11 19.29 2.16
CA LEU A 126 -6.70 18.21 1.25
C LEU A 126 -6.15 17.00 2.00
N ALA A 127 -5.37 17.20 3.07
CA ALA A 127 -4.92 16.15 3.97
C ALA A 127 -6.11 15.35 4.56
N LEU A 128 -7.16 16.05 5.03
CA LEU A 128 -8.40 15.39 5.44
C LEU A 128 -9.02 14.60 4.29
N ALA A 129 -9.17 15.24 3.14
CA ALA A 129 -9.84 14.65 1.99
C ALA A 129 -9.13 13.39 1.48
N ALA A 130 -7.80 13.36 1.54
CA ALA A 130 -7.01 12.16 1.28
C ALA A 130 -7.46 10.98 2.16
N ILE A 131 -7.51 11.16 3.49
CA ILE A 131 -7.95 10.12 4.42
C ILE A 131 -9.40 9.70 4.13
N LEU A 132 -10.30 10.68 3.97
CA LEU A 132 -11.72 10.41 3.70
C LEU A 132 -11.95 9.69 2.37
N ARG A 133 -11.11 9.92 1.35
CA ARG A 133 -11.19 9.25 0.04
C ARG A 133 -10.60 7.85 0.08
N THR A 134 -9.44 7.68 0.68
CA THR A 134 -8.82 6.37 0.88
C THR A 134 -9.76 5.44 1.64
N PHE A 135 -10.33 5.88 2.76
CA PHE A 135 -11.29 5.05 3.48
C PHE A 135 -12.68 4.97 2.84
N GLY A 136 -12.95 5.80 1.82
CA GLY A 136 -14.14 5.70 0.98
C GLY A 136 -14.16 4.49 0.05
N GLU A 137 -13.01 3.85 -0.18
CA GLU A 137 -12.87 2.60 -0.94
C GLU A 137 -13.55 1.40 -0.24
N PHE A 138 -13.62 1.43 1.10
CA PHE A 138 -14.22 0.36 1.89
C PHE A 138 -15.72 0.59 2.05
N LYS A 139 -16.53 -0.27 1.43
CA LYS A 139 -18.01 -0.13 1.42
C LYS A 139 -18.59 -0.11 2.82
N GLU A 140 -18.01 -0.86 3.74
CA GLU A 140 -18.38 -0.99 5.14
C GLU A 140 -18.06 0.27 5.96
N ILE A 141 -17.04 1.04 5.57
CA ILE A 141 -16.69 2.30 6.24
C ILE A 141 -17.59 3.42 5.72
N LYS A 142 -18.32 4.04 6.65
CA LYS A 142 -19.29 5.10 6.36
C LYS A 142 -18.78 6.46 6.80
N LYS A 143 -18.03 6.49 7.90
CA LYS A 143 -17.50 7.72 8.48
C LYS A 143 -16.11 7.52 9.08
N VAL A 144 -15.37 8.61 9.22
CA VAL A 144 -14.07 8.66 9.90
C VAL A 144 -14.16 9.58 11.12
N ARG A 145 -13.57 9.15 12.23
CA ARG A 145 -13.40 9.89 13.48
C ARG A 145 -11.91 9.97 13.80
N PHE A 146 -11.48 11.10 14.34
CA PHE A 146 -10.16 11.28 14.93
C PHE A 146 -10.25 11.57 16.43
N THR A 147 -9.33 10.97 17.17
CA THR A 147 -9.02 11.31 18.55
C THR A 147 -7.53 11.61 18.68
N VAL A 148 -7.14 12.36 19.72
CA VAL A 148 -5.74 12.55 20.09
C VAL A 148 -5.60 12.08 21.52
N GLU A 149 -4.79 11.05 21.73
CA GLU A 149 -4.68 10.33 22.99
C GLU A 149 -6.05 9.96 23.61
N GLY A 150 -6.97 9.48 22.78
CA GLY A 150 -8.33 9.09 23.15
C GLY A 150 -9.30 10.26 23.39
N LYS A 151 -8.85 11.51 23.23
CA LYS A 151 -9.68 12.71 23.46
C LYS A 151 -10.15 13.32 22.14
N THR A 152 -11.39 13.81 22.13
CA THR A 152 -11.96 14.60 21.03
C THR A 152 -11.99 16.10 21.32
N LYS A 153 -11.73 16.50 22.57
CA LYS A 153 -11.82 17.88 23.04
C LYS A 153 -10.90 18.17 24.22
N GLY A 154 -10.76 19.45 24.53
CA GLY A 154 -9.89 19.94 25.61
C GLY A 154 -8.48 20.25 25.11
N ARG A 155 -7.51 20.20 26.02
CA ARG A 155 -6.12 20.59 25.75
C ARG A 155 -5.15 19.46 26.07
N ILE A 156 -4.13 19.31 25.21
CA ILE A 156 -2.97 18.43 25.41
C ILE A 156 -1.74 19.26 25.06
N GLY A 157 -0.71 19.27 25.92
CA GLY A 157 0.51 20.05 25.66
C GLY A 157 0.28 21.54 25.44
N GLY A 158 -0.79 22.12 26.01
CA GLY A 158 -1.16 23.51 25.79
C GLY A 158 -1.84 23.80 24.44
N LYS A 159 -2.10 22.80 23.59
CA LYS A 159 -2.80 22.93 22.31
C LYS A 159 -4.24 22.43 22.39
N ASP A 160 -5.15 23.08 21.70
CA ASP A 160 -6.56 22.67 21.64
C ASP A 160 -6.74 21.47 20.71
N VAL A 161 -7.20 20.35 21.27
CA VAL A 161 -7.47 19.11 20.53
C VAL A 161 -8.53 19.32 19.46
N GLU A 162 -9.45 20.25 19.67
CA GLU A 162 -10.50 20.53 18.68
C GLU A 162 -9.98 21.28 17.45
N SER A 163 -8.82 21.92 17.51
CA SER A 163 -8.40 22.90 16.50
C SER A 163 -7.27 22.40 15.59
N PHE A 164 -6.72 21.20 15.80
CA PHE A 164 -5.49 20.80 15.11
C PHE A 164 -5.62 20.69 13.59
N TRP A 165 -6.79 20.27 13.10
CA TRP A 165 -7.13 20.28 11.66
C TRP A 165 -7.44 21.68 11.10
N GLY A 166 -7.11 22.74 11.83
CA GLY A 166 -7.32 24.13 11.42
C GLY A 166 -8.80 24.47 11.28
N ARG A 167 -9.18 25.06 10.15
CA ARG A 167 -10.58 25.46 9.86
C ARG A 167 -11.56 24.29 9.83
N VAL A 168 -11.08 23.06 9.64
CA VAL A 168 -11.95 21.89 9.62
C VAL A 168 -12.22 21.36 11.03
N SER A 169 -11.32 21.63 11.99
CA SER A 169 -11.44 21.27 13.42
C SER A 169 -11.79 19.78 13.65
N LEU A 170 -11.85 19.31 14.88
CA LEU A 170 -12.54 18.05 15.22
C LEU A 170 -14.05 18.24 15.40
N LYS A 171 -14.55 19.47 15.28
CA LYS A 171 -15.98 19.75 15.40
C LYS A 171 -16.70 19.27 14.15
N GLY A 172 -17.85 18.62 14.33
CA GLY A 172 -18.65 18.07 13.23
C GLY A 172 -18.27 16.64 12.80
N GLN A 173 -17.30 16.02 13.47
CA GLN A 173 -17.00 14.59 13.29
C GLN A 173 -18.03 13.68 13.98
N PRO A 174 -18.13 12.38 13.62
CA PRO A 174 -17.39 11.72 12.54
C PRO A 174 -17.86 12.17 11.15
N TRP A 175 -16.92 12.38 10.22
CA TRP A 175 -17.21 12.86 8.86
C TRP A 175 -17.57 11.72 7.92
N PRO A 176 -18.52 11.90 6.99
CA PRO A 176 -18.77 10.90 5.95
C PRO A 176 -17.52 10.69 5.09
N VAL A 177 -17.27 9.43 4.71
CA VAL A 177 -16.22 9.12 3.72
C VAL A 177 -16.57 9.70 2.35
N MET A 178 -15.54 10.01 1.56
CA MET A 178 -15.67 10.49 0.20
C MET A 178 -15.46 9.33 -0.77
N ARG A 179 -16.54 8.78 -1.33
CA ARG A 179 -16.39 7.61 -2.21
C ARG A 179 -15.80 8.01 -3.57
N PRO A 180 -14.89 7.20 -4.14
CA PRO A 180 -14.56 7.27 -5.56
C PRO A 180 -15.85 7.17 -6.38
N LYS A 181 -15.93 7.90 -7.50
CA LYS A 181 -17.03 7.67 -8.45
C LYS A 181 -16.86 6.27 -9.01
N GLU A 182 -17.87 5.41 -8.88
CA GLU A 182 -17.84 4.10 -9.55
C GLU A 182 -17.51 4.34 -11.03
N PRO A 183 -16.57 3.57 -11.62
CA PRO A 183 -16.33 3.66 -13.05
C PRO A 183 -17.68 3.45 -13.74
N SER A 184 -18.11 4.44 -14.52
CA SER A 184 -19.36 4.36 -15.28
C SER A 184 -19.32 3.04 -16.04
N LYS A 185 -20.25 2.12 -15.73
CA LYS A 185 -20.42 0.92 -16.54
C LYS A 185 -20.68 1.41 -17.96
N LYS A 186 -19.68 1.29 -18.85
CA LYS A 186 -19.89 1.50 -20.28
C LYS A 186 -21.00 0.51 -20.66
N LYS A 187 -22.19 1.04 -20.95
CA LYS A 187 -23.29 0.27 -21.53
C LYS A 187 -22.91 -0.14 -22.94
#